data_AF-A0A2G9TND5-F1
#
_entry.id   AF-A0A2G9TND5-F1
#
_cell.length_a   1.000
_cell.length_b   1.000
_cell.length_c   1.000
_cell.angle_alpha   90.00
_cell.angle_beta   90.00
_cell.angle_gamma   90.00
#
_symmetry.space_group_name_H-M   'P 1'
#
loop_
_entity.id
_entity.type
_entity.pdbx_description
1 polymer ?
#
loop_
_entity_poly.entity_id
_entity_poly.type
_entity_poly.pdbx_seq_one_letter_code
_entity_poly.pdbx_strand_id
1 'polypeptide(L)'
;HCAGIALETVSSTLFPCLLKVMRIMYRAFLALIAQDDDTNHHMEMITAASNLRAENYNIQPADRMKTKQIAGRIIPAIATTTATVAGLMIGTTKPPLERFKNGFINLALPFFGFSEPIAAPVKKYNESSFTLWDRLEIQGPKTLQEAVDWIQASSRSYNETGLEVTMLSSGVSLIYSFFMDAKKRAHRMPME
;
A
#
# COMPACT_ATOMS: atom_id res chain seq x y z
N HIS A 1 15.76 -26.69 39.91
CA HIS A 1 15.96 -26.81 38.45
C HIS A 1 14.67 -26.89 37.62
N CYS A 2 13.52 -27.36 38.13
CA CYS A 2 12.27 -27.41 37.33
C CYS A 2 11.48 -26.10 37.21
N ALA A 3 11.69 -25.10 38.09
CA ALA A 3 10.95 -23.83 38.03
C ALA A 3 11.47 -22.83 36.98
N GLY A 4 12.76 -22.89 36.62
CA GLY A 4 13.37 -21.98 35.64
C GLY A 4 12.95 -22.25 34.20
N ILE A 5 12.71 -23.52 33.87
CA ILE A 5 12.35 -23.97 32.51
C ILE A 5 10.91 -23.53 32.15
N ALA A 6 10.03 -23.41 33.14
CA ALA A 6 8.64 -22.95 32.94
C ALA A 6 8.55 -21.44 32.64
N LEU A 7 9.43 -20.60 33.19
CA LEU A 7 9.41 -19.16 32.92
C LEU A 7 9.96 -18.81 31.53
N GLU A 8 10.98 -19.53 31.06
CA GLU A 8 11.57 -19.35 29.73
C GLU A 8 10.62 -19.81 28.59
N THR A 9 9.82 -20.85 28.83
CA THR A 9 8.83 -21.33 27.84
C THR A 9 7.62 -20.40 27.73
N VAL A 10 7.19 -19.77 28.82
CA VAL A 10 6.13 -18.73 28.80
C VAL A 10 6.65 -17.43 28.15
N SER A 11 7.90 -17.04 28.39
CA SER A 11 8.50 -15.84 27.78
C SER A 11 8.70 -15.97 26.27
N SER A 12 9.07 -17.14 25.76
CA SER A 12 9.39 -17.33 24.33
C SER A 12 8.15 -17.49 23.44
N THR A 13 7.02 -17.95 23.97
CA THR A 13 5.79 -18.21 23.17
C THR A 13 4.64 -17.26 23.49
N LEU A 14 4.44 -16.91 24.76
CA LEU A 14 3.36 -16.02 25.18
C LEU A 14 3.69 -14.57 24.82
N PHE A 15 4.94 -14.14 25.01
CA PHE A 15 5.36 -12.76 24.76
C PHE A 15 5.17 -12.30 23.31
N PRO A 16 5.57 -13.04 22.26
CA PRO A 16 5.31 -12.63 20.87
C PRO A 16 3.82 -12.70 20.48
N CYS A 17 3.05 -13.60 21.09
CA CYS A 17 1.61 -13.72 20.86
C CYS A 17 0.84 -12.57 21.53
N LEU A 18 1.19 -12.25 22.78
CA LEU A 18 0.71 -11.07 23.51
C LEU A 18 1.16 -9.79 22.81
N LEU A 19 2.38 -9.70 22.28
CA LEU A 19 2.84 -8.56 21.50
C LEU A 19 2.04 -8.37 20.22
N LYS A 20 1.61 -9.46 19.55
CA LYS A 20 0.76 -9.41 18.35
C LYS A 20 -0.65 -8.97 18.69
N VAL A 21 -1.26 -9.54 19.73
CA VAL A 21 -2.61 -9.18 20.20
C VAL A 21 -2.61 -7.74 20.74
N MET A 22 -1.62 -7.37 21.55
CA MET A 22 -1.41 -5.99 21.98
C MET A 22 -1.12 -5.08 20.79
N ARG A 23 -0.35 -5.48 19.76
CA ARG A 23 -0.14 -4.64 18.56
C ARG A 23 -1.44 -4.36 17.81
N ILE A 24 -2.30 -5.36 17.66
CA ILE A 24 -3.56 -5.22 16.92
C ILE A 24 -4.55 -4.40 17.75
N MET A 25 -4.68 -4.70 19.04
CA MET A 25 -5.54 -3.97 19.98
C MET A 25 -5.05 -2.52 20.18
N TYR A 26 -3.75 -2.30 20.30
CA TYR A 26 -3.12 -0.98 20.44
C TYR A 26 -3.22 -0.16 19.16
N ARG A 27 -3.18 -0.77 17.98
CA ARG A 27 -3.40 -0.05 16.71
C ARG A 27 -4.84 0.44 16.57
N ALA A 28 -5.82 -0.38 16.96
CA ALA A 28 -7.23 0.02 16.96
C ALA A 28 -7.54 1.05 18.07
N PHE A 29 -6.93 0.88 19.24
CA PHE A 29 -7.10 1.78 20.39
C PHE A 29 -6.40 3.14 20.19
N LEU A 30 -5.19 3.19 19.63
CA LEU A 30 -4.49 4.44 19.28
C LEU A 30 -5.18 5.26 18.19
N ALA A 31 -5.93 4.61 17.29
CA ALA A 31 -6.72 5.29 16.27
C ALA A 31 -7.98 5.94 16.85
N LEU A 32 -8.46 5.48 18.02
CA LEU A 32 -9.59 6.05 18.75
C LEU A 32 -9.16 7.14 19.75
N ILE A 33 -7.90 7.12 20.20
CA ILE A 33 -7.34 8.17 21.05
C ILE A 33 -7.16 9.43 20.21
N ALA A 34 -7.88 10.50 20.58
CA ALA A 34 -7.59 11.84 20.08
C ALA A 34 -6.20 12.26 20.59
N GLN A 35 -5.18 12.04 19.76
CA GLN A 35 -3.77 12.29 20.11
C GLN A 35 -3.43 13.79 20.27
N ASP A 36 -4.35 14.67 19.86
CA ASP A 36 -4.22 16.13 19.94
C ASP A 36 -4.86 16.74 21.20
N ASP A 37 -5.58 15.96 21.99
CA ASP A 37 -6.15 16.43 23.24
C ASP A 37 -5.23 16.12 24.42
N ASP A 38 -4.51 17.15 24.87
CA ASP A 38 -3.56 17.07 25.97
C ASP A 38 -4.24 16.91 27.34
N THR A 39 -5.57 17.03 27.44
CA THR A 39 -6.33 16.87 28.71
C THR A 39 -6.64 15.41 29.05
N ASN A 40 -6.51 14.49 28.09
CA ASN A 40 -6.95 13.10 28.27
C ASN A 40 -5.90 12.18 28.94
N HIS A 41 -4.80 12.71 29.48
CA HIS A 41 -3.71 11.98 30.19
C HIS A 41 -3.10 10.75 29.45
N HIS A 42 -3.55 10.41 28.24
CA HIS A 42 -3.13 9.24 27.48
C HIS A 42 -1.64 9.32 27.13
N MET A 43 -1.17 10.51 26.76
CA MET A 43 0.24 10.72 26.44
C MET A 43 1.14 10.60 27.68
N GLU A 44 0.66 11.00 28.86
CA GLU A 44 1.39 10.87 30.11
C GLU A 44 1.51 9.40 30.53
N MET A 45 0.41 8.63 30.39
CA MET A 45 0.39 7.20 30.63
C MET A 45 1.39 6.46 29.72
N ILE A 46 1.39 6.75 28.42
CA ILE A 46 2.29 6.12 27.44
C ILE A 46 3.74 6.50 27.72
N THR A 47 4.01 7.76 28.04
CA THR A 47 5.37 8.25 28.35
C THR A 47 5.91 7.61 29.62
N ALA A 48 5.12 7.56 30.69
CA ALA A 48 5.51 6.93 31.95
C ALA A 48 5.75 5.42 31.78
N ALA A 49 4.84 4.71 31.12
CA ALA A 49 4.99 3.27 30.86
C ALA A 49 6.22 2.96 29.98
N SER A 50 6.50 3.79 28.98
CA SER A 50 7.68 3.67 28.13
C SER A 50 8.97 3.93 28.91
N ASN A 51 8.99 4.95 29.78
CA ASN A 51 10.18 5.30 30.56
C ASN A 51 10.50 4.25 31.64
N LEU A 52 9.50 3.73 32.35
CA LEU A 52 9.69 2.60 33.28
C LEU A 52 10.23 1.35 32.57
N ARG A 53 9.77 1.09 31.34
CA ARG A 53 10.34 0.02 30.52
C ARG A 53 11.76 0.34 30.07
N ALA A 54 12.05 1.59 29.72
CA ALA A 54 13.38 2.01 29.29
C ALA A 54 14.42 1.83 30.42
N GLU A 55 14.06 2.18 31.65
CA GLU A 55 14.89 1.98 32.85
C GLU A 55 15.24 0.51 33.07
N ASN A 56 14.27 -0.42 32.89
CA ASN A 56 14.51 -1.86 33.02
C ASN A 56 15.54 -2.42 32.02
N TYR A 57 15.75 -1.76 30.88
CA TYR A 57 16.71 -2.16 29.84
C TYR A 57 17.88 -1.19 29.69
N ASN A 58 18.10 -0.27 30.64
CA ASN A 58 19.12 0.81 30.56
C ASN A 58 19.05 1.64 29.25
N ILE A 59 17.84 1.84 28.72
CA ILE A 59 17.58 2.71 27.57
C ILE A 59 17.33 4.13 28.08
N GLN A 60 17.82 5.14 27.36
CA GLN A 60 17.60 6.55 27.71
C GLN A 60 16.09 6.89 27.71
N PRO A 61 15.56 7.50 28.80
CA PRO A 61 14.17 7.89 28.86
C PRO A 61 13.85 8.96 27.82
N ALA A 62 12.61 8.94 27.30
CA ALA A 62 12.14 9.88 26.29
C ALA A 62 11.20 10.91 26.91
N ASP A 63 11.29 12.15 26.43
CA ASP A 63 10.38 13.22 26.82
C ASP A 63 8.97 13.01 26.21
N ARG A 64 7.96 13.63 26.81
CA ARG A 64 6.56 13.56 26.36
C ARG A 64 6.42 13.97 24.89
N MET A 65 7.14 15.01 24.45
CA MET A 65 7.10 15.49 23.07
C MET A 65 7.68 14.48 22.08
N LYS A 66 8.83 13.86 22.41
CA LYS A 66 9.43 12.80 21.58
C LYS A 66 8.52 11.57 21.52
N THR A 67 7.92 11.21 22.66
CA THR A 67 6.96 10.11 22.75
C THR A 67 5.71 10.40 21.92
N LYS A 68 5.20 11.64 21.95
CA LYS A 68 4.06 12.09 21.11
C LYS A 68 4.37 11.99 19.62
N GLN A 69 5.56 12.43 19.19
CA GLN A 69 5.99 12.32 17.80
C GLN A 69 6.05 10.85 17.34
N ILE A 70 6.64 9.96 18.15
CA ILE A 70 6.84 8.56 17.79
C ILE A 70 5.53 7.74 17.89
N ALA A 71 4.81 7.87 19.01
CA ALA A 71 3.57 7.13 19.26
C ALA A 71 2.44 7.60 18.35
N GLY A 72 2.39 8.90 18.06
CA GLY A 72 1.39 9.50 17.18
C GLY A 72 1.73 9.50 15.69
N ARG A 73 2.92 9.01 15.31
CA ARG A 73 3.39 8.99 13.91
C ARG A 73 3.25 10.36 13.22
N ILE A 74 3.61 11.41 13.95
CA ILE A 74 3.49 12.79 13.46
C ILE A 74 4.49 12.97 12.31
N ILE A 75 4.00 13.33 11.14
CA ILE A 75 4.83 13.69 9.98
C ILE A 75 5.25 15.15 10.16
N PRO A 76 6.56 15.46 10.26
CA PRO A 76 7.01 16.84 10.37
C PRO A 76 6.67 17.61 9.09
N ALA A 77 6.01 18.75 9.23
CA ALA A 77 5.65 19.62 8.13
C ALA A 77 5.97 21.08 8.48
N ILE A 78 6.51 21.82 7.52
CA ILE A 78 6.78 23.26 7.63
C ILE A 78 6.21 23.97 6.39
N ALA A 79 5.70 25.19 6.58
CA ALA A 79 5.04 25.92 5.51
C ALA A 79 5.96 26.18 4.30
N THR A 80 7.26 26.33 4.52
CA THR A 80 8.25 26.61 3.47
C THR A 80 8.33 25.49 2.44
N THR A 81 8.43 24.24 2.86
CA THR A 81 8.45 23.09 1.93
C THR A 81 7.15 22.96 1.15
N THR A 82 6.01 23.22 1.80
CA THR A 82 4.69 23.17 1.15
C THR A 82 4.54 24.28 0.11
N ALA A 83 4.98 25.50 0.43
CA ALA A 83 4.94 26.63 -0.49
C ALA A 83 5.87 26.40 -1.70
N THR A 84 7.07 25.87 -1.47
CA THR A 84 8.00 25.54 -2.57
C THR A 84 7.43 24.45 -3.48
N VAL A 85 6.90 23.37 -2.91
CA VAL A 85 6.29 22.27 -3.70
C VAL A 85 5.05 22.77 -4.45
N ALA A 86 4.17 23.55 -3.81
CA ALA A 86 3.00 24.14 -4.45
C ALA A 86 3.40 25.08 -5.60
N GLY A 87 4.41 25.93 -5.40
CA GLY A 87 4.94 26.81 -6.45
C GLY A 87 5.47 26.05 -7.66
N LEU A 88 6.16 24.93 -7.44
CA LEU A 88 6.69 24.07 -8.51
C LEU A 88 5.60 23.27 -9.25
N MET A 89 4.45 23.02 -8.61
CA MET A 89 3.31 22.35 -9.26
C MET A 89 2.51 23.26 -10.20
N ILE A 90 2.72 24.59 -10.17
CA ILE A 90 2.06 25.54 -11.09
C ILE A 90 2.75 25.45 -12.46
N GLY A 91 2.52 24.33 -13.14
CA GLY A 91 2.93 24.07 -14.51
C GLY A 91 1.72 23.99 -15.44
N THR A 92 1.90 24.44 -16.67
CA THR A 92 0.88 24.53 -17.73
C THR A 92 0.04 23.25 -17.90
N THR A 93 -1.22 23.38 -18.30
CA THR A 93 -2.11 22.25 -18.60
C THR A 93 -1.69 21.60 -19.93
N LYS A 94 -1.06 20.41 -19.87
CA LYS A 94 -0.66 19.55 -21.00
C LYS A 94 0.62 19.93 -21.77
N PRO A 95 1.79 20.03 -21.12
CA PRO A 95 3.06 20.09 -21.82
C PRO A 95 3.43 18.70 -22.40
N PRO A 96 4.29 18.62 -23.44
CA PRO A 96 4.85 17.35 -23.91
C PRO A 96 5.66 16.66 -22.80
N LEU A 97 5.82 15.33 -22.87
CA LEU A 97 6.46 14.50 -21.83
C LEU A 97 7.85 15.03 -21.42
N GLU A 98 8.62 15.52 -22.40
CA GLU A 98 9.98 16.07 -22.23
C GLU A 98 10.03 17.32 -21.34
N ARG A 99 8.91 18.01 -21.18
CA ARG A 99 8.79 19.23 -20.38
C ARG A 99 8.30 18.94 -18.96
N PHE A 100 7.88 17.70 -18.67
CA PHE A 100 7.67 17.28 -17.29
C PHE A 100 9.01 17.03 -16.61
N LYS A 101 9.13 17.49 -15.37
CA LYS A 101 10.28 17.22 -14.51
C LYS A 101 9.80 16.83 -13.13
N ASN A 102 10.30 15.72 -12.62
CA ASN A 102 10.17 15.34 -11.23
C ASN A 102 11.14 16.18 -10.40
N GLY A 103 10.62 16.87 -9.39
CA GLY A 103 11.42 17.70 -8.48
C GLY A 103 11.70 16.99 -7.17
N PHE A 104 12.97 16.95 -6.77
CA PHE A 104 13.44 16.50 -5.46
C PHE A 104 13.99 17.72 -4.71
N ILE A 105 13.49 17.98 -3.51
CA ILE A 105 13.83 19.19 -2.75
C ILE A 105 14.23 18.78 -1.34
N ASN A 106 15.38 19.27 -0.89
CA ASN A 106 15.78 19.20 0.49
C ASN A 106 16.29 20.58 0.95
N LEU A 107 15.42 21.34 1.62
CA LEU A 107 15.72 22.70 2.08
C LEU A 107 16.71 22.75 3.25
N ALA A 108 17.04 21.63 3.88
CA ALA A 108 18.08 21.60 4.92
C ALA A 108 19.49 21.72 4.32
N LEU A 109 19.69 21.25 3.07
CA LEU A 109 20.95 21.30 2.33
C LEU A 109 20.84 22.18 1.06
N PRO A 110 19.97 23.20 1.08
CA PRO A 110 19.40 23.89 -0.10
C PRO A 110 19.47 23.13 -1.44
N PHE A 111 19.09 21.86 -1.46
CA PHE A 111 19.26 20.98 -2.61
C PHE A 111 17.99 20.93 -3.47
N PHE A 112 18.16 21.11 -4.77
CA PHE A 112 17.13 20.97 -5.79
C PHE A 112 17.64 20.03 -6.89
N GLY A 113 17.00 18.88 -7.03
CA GLY A 113 17.25 17.91 -8.09
C GLY A 113 16.04 17.82 -9.01
N PHE A 114 16.26 17.87 -10.32
CA PHE A 114 15.22 17.64 -11.30
C PHE A 114 15.58 16.43 -12.15
N SER A 115 14.64 15.49 -12.31
CA SER A 115 14.80 14.35 -13.21
C SER A 115 13.66 14.32 -14.22
N GLU A 116 13.94 13.79 -15.41
CA GLU A 116 12.88 13.51 -16.37
C GLU A 116 12.04 12.32 -15.88
N PRO A 117 10.72 12.33 -16.11
CA PRO A 117 9.87 11.19 -15.82
C PRO A 117 10.29 9.97 -16.63
N ILE A 118 10.27 8.81 -15.98
CA ILE A 118 10.54 7.55 -16.66
C ILE A 118 9.33 7.22 -17.53
N ALA A 119 9.58 6.94 -18.81
CA ALA A 119 8.53 6.48 -19.72
C ALA A 119 7.91 5.17 -19.21
N ALA A 120 6.62 4.97 -19.47
CA ALA A 120 5.94 3.75 -19.05
C ALA A 120 6.63 2.51 -19.65
N PRO A 121 6.94 1.48 -18.86
CA PRO A 121 7.59 0.29 -19.37
C PRO A 121 6.68 -0.39 -20.38
N VAL A 122 7.18 -0.52 -21.62
CA VAL A 122 6.48 -1.20 -22.70
C VAL A 122 6.72 -2.69 -22.56
N LYS A 123 5.64 -3.44 -22.32
CA LYS A 123 5.66 -4.90 -22.34
C LYS A 123 5.27 -5.36 -23.74
N LYS A 124 5.95 -6.37 -24.25
CA LYS A 124 5.62 -6.99 -25.54
C LYS A 124 4.99 -8.34 -25.27
N TYR A 125 3.85 -8.59 -25.90
CA TYR A 125 3.25 -9.91 -25.97
C TYR A 125 2.99 -10.23 -27.43
N ASN A 126 3.68 -11.25 -27.92
CA ASN A 126 3.80 -11.54 -29.34
C ASN A 126 4.30 -10.30 -30.14
N GLU A 127 3.57 -9.85 -31.15
CA GLU A 127 3.92 -8.69 -31.98
C GLU A 127 3.33 -7.38 -31.45
N SER A 128 2.40 -7.44 -30.48
CA SER A 128 1.77 -6.25 -29.91
C SER A 128 2.48 -5.73 -28.65
N SER A 129 2.67 -4.42 -28.59
CA SER A 129 3.21 -3.70 -27.44
C SER A 129 2.09 -3.09 -26.59
N PHE A 130 2.16 -3.26 -25.27
CA PHE A 130 1.23 -2.68 -24.31
C PHE A 130 1.97 -2.01 -23.15
N THR A 131 1.34 -0.99 -22.58
CA THR A 131 1.82 -0.20 -21.44
C THR A 131 0.90 -0.38 -20.24
N LEU A 132 1.26 0.21 -19.09
CA LEU A 132 0.41 0.23 -17.89
C LEU A 132 -0.96 0.91 -18.12
N TRP A 133 -1.04 1.80 -19.11
CA TRP A 133 -2.20 2.65 -19.34
C TRP A 133 -3.20 2.04 -20.32
N ASP A 134 -2.79 1.03 -21.08
CA ASP A 134 -3.64 0.35 -22.04
C ASP A 134 -4.64 -0.55 -21.33
N ARG A 135 -5.91 -0.42 -21.70
CA ARG A 135 -7.02 -1.17 -21.12
C ARG A 135 -7.89 -1.72 -22.23
N LEU A 136 -8.40 -2.92 -22.00
CA LEU A 136 -9.44 -3.51 -22.86
C LEU A 136 -10.79 -3.07 -22.33
N GLU A 137 -11.46 -2.20 -23.09
CA GLU A 137 -12.80 -1.71 -22.74
C GLU A 137 -13.85 -2.57 -23.41
N ILE A 138 -14.54 -3.37 -22.62
CA ILE A 138 -15.67 -4.19 -23.07
C ILE A 138 -16.93 -3.34 -22.97
N GLN A 139 -17.57 -3.04 -24.10
CA GLN A 139 -18.82 -2.27 -24.11
C GLN A 139 -20.04 -3.17 -23.85
N GLY A 140 -20.80 -2.82 -22.81
CA GLY A 140 -22.09 -3.41 -22.43
C GLY A 140 -22.01 -4.52 -21.38
N PRO A 141 -23.15 -4.88 -20.75
CA PRO A 141 -23.25 -6.12 -19.97
C PRO A 141 -23.03 -7.28 -20.94
N LYS A 142 -21.98 -8.05 -20.73
CA LYS A 142 -21.67 -9.26 -21.48
C LYS A 142 -21.59 -10.39 -20.50
N THR A 143 -22.16 -11.53 -20.87
CA THR A 143 -21.95 -12.75 -20.08
C THR A 143 -20.46 -13.07 -20.01
N LEU A 144 -20.03 -13.79 -18.98
CA LEU A 144 -18.63 -14.21 -18.85
C LEU A 144 -18.14 -14.97 -20.10
N GLN A 145 -19.02 -15.76 -20.73
CA GLN A 145 -18.73 -16.46 -21.97
C GLN A 145 -18.51 -15.49 -23.13
N GLU A 146 -19.42 -14.52 -23.34
CA GLU A 146 -19.26 -13.49 -24.37
C GLU A 146 -18.03 -12.61 -24.14
N ALA A 147 -17.64 -12.35 -22.89
CA ALA A 147 -16.44 -11.60 -22.57
C ALA A 147 -15.16 -12.40 -22.89
N VAL A 148 -15.12 -13.69 -22.57
CA VAL A 148 -13.99 -14.57 -22.92
C VAL A 148 -13.90 -14.76 -24.44
N ASP A 149 -15.02 -15.01 -25.09
CA ASP A 149 -15.11 -15.16 -26.54
C ASP A 149 -14.75 -13.84 -27.24
N TRP A 150 -15.16 -12.69 -26.69
CA TRP A 150 -14.77 -11.38 -27.21
C TRP A 150 -13.27 -11.12 -27.03
N ILE A 151 -12.67 -11.46 -25.90
CA ILE A 151 -11.22 -11.32 -25.71
C ILE A 151 -10.48 -12.22 -26.70
N GLN A 152 -10.92 -13.48 -26.87
CA GLN A 152 -10.30 -14.42 -27.81
C GLN A 152 -10.53 -14.04 -29.29
N ALA A 153 -11.72 -13.52 -29.65
CA ALA A 153 -12.07 -13.11 -31.00
C ALA A 153 -11.50 -11.74 -31.40
N SER A 154 -11.46 -10.78 -30.47
CA SER A 154 -10.80 -9.48 -30.67
C SER A 154 -9.29 -9.65 -30.83
N SER A 155 -8.73 -10.69 -30.20
CA SER A 155 -7.35 -11.14 -30.40
C SER A 155 -7.10 -11.86 -31.74
N ARG A 156 -8.15 -12.11 -32.53
CA ARG A 156 -8.12 -12.77 -33.84
C ARG A 156 -8.33 -11.78 -35.00
N SER A 157 -9.02 -10.67 -34.76
CA SER A 157 -9.26 -9.58 -35.73
C SER A 157 -8.06 -8.62 -35.82
N TYR A 158 -7.39 -8.36 -34.70
CA TYR A 158 -5.99 -7.91 -34.72
C TYR A 158 -5.13 -9.16 -34.90
N ASN A 159 -4.56 -9.37 -36.10
CA ASN A 159 -3.82 -10.57 -36.56
C ASN A 159 -2.61 -11.02 -35.69
N GLU A 160 -2.43 -10.52 -34.46
CA GLU A 160 -1.15 -10.56 -33.77
C GLU A 160 -1.20 -10.96 -32.29
N THR A 161 -2.35 -11.07 -31.60
CA THR A 161 -2.31 -11.28 -30.13
C THR A 161 -2.67 -12.68 -29.64
N GLY A 162 -3.50 -13.48 -30.31
CA GLY A 162 -3.67 -14.91 -29.97
C GLY A 162 -3.83 -15.22 -28.47
N LEU A 163 -4.48 -14.34 -27.71
CA LEU A 163 -4.49 -14.39 -26.25
C LEU A 163 -5.48 -15.45 -25.76
N GLU A 164 -4.97 -16.48 -25.09
CA GLU A 164 -5.79 -17.43 -24.34
C GLU A 164 -6.02 -16.91 -22.92
N VAL A 165 -7.30 -16.71 -22.55
CA VAL A 165 -7.68 -16.29 -21.20
C VAL A 165 -7.49 -17.47 -20.23
N THR A 166 -6.42 -17.42 -19.43
CA THR A 166 -6.11 -18.46 -18.43
C THR A 166 -6.75 -18.17 -17.07
N MET A 167 -6.83 -16.89 -16.70
CA MET A 167 -7.33 -16.45 -15.39
C MET A 167 -7.97 -15.06 -15.50
N LEU A 168 -9.14 -14.89 -14.87
CA LEU A 168 -9.84 -13.61 -14.76
C LEU A 168 -10.24 -13.40 -13.30
N SER A 169 -9.81 -12.28 -12.73
CA SER A 169 -10.07 -11.90 -11.34
C SER A 169 -10.59 -10.47 -11.27
N SER A 170 -11.58 -10.22 -10.40
CA SER A 170 -12.01 -8.88 -10.02
C SER A 170 -11.56 -8.61 -8.58
N GLY A 171 -10.59 -7.71 -8.42
CA GLY A 171 -9.95 -7.45 -7.14
C GLY A 171 -9.28 -8.71 -6.57
N VAL A 172 -9.78 -9.19 -5.43
CA VAL A 172 -9.30 -10.41 -4.74
C VAL A 172 -10.08 -11.68 -5.13
N SER A 173 -11.15 -11.53 -5.90
CA SER A 173 -12.07 -12.62 -6.23
C SER A 173 -11.74 -13.24 -7.58
N LEU A 174 -11.52 -14.55 -7.60
CA LEU A 174 -11.31 -15.32 -8.83
C LEU A 174 -12.65 -15.62 -9.51
N ILE A 175 -12.87 -15.03 -10.69
CA ILE A 175 -14.10 -15.18 -11.48
C ILE A 175 -13.99 -16.42 -12.37
N TYR A 176 -12.90 -16.51 -13.14
CA TYR A 176 -12.64 -17.60 -14.08
C TYR A 176 -11.19 -18.09 -13.98
N SER A 177 -10.97 -19.40 -14.07
CA SER A 177 -9.66 -19.97 -14.34
C SER A 177 -9.77 -21.34 -15.03
N PHE A 178 -8.82 -21.65 -15.90
CA PHE A 178 -8.77 -22.93 -16.62
C PHE A 178 -8.68 -24.16 -15.70
N PHE A 179 -8.08 -24.03 -14.49
CA PHE A 179 -7.94 -25.12 -13.53
C PHE A 179 -9.17 -25.35 -12.65
N MET A 180 -10.23 -24.56 -12.81
CA MET A 180 -11.46 -24.75 -12.04
C MET A 180 -12.23 -26.00 -12.52
N ASP A 181 -12.87 -26.70 -11.58
CA ASP A 181 -13.73 -27.85 -11.87
C ASP A 181 -14.76 -27.52 -12.97
N ALA A 182 -14.91 -28.43 -13.95
CA ALA A 182 -15.75 -28.26 -15.13
C ALA A 182 -17.20 -27.93 -14.77
N LYS A 183 -17.73 -28.48 -13.67
CA LYS A 183 -19.09 -28.18 -13.19
C LYS A 183 -19.23 -26.73 -12.71
N LYS A 184 -18.22 -26.20 -12.02
CA LYS A 184 -18.21 -24.81 -11.53
C LYS A 184 -17.96 -23.82 -12.66
N ARG A 185 -17.15 -24.18 -13.66
CA ARG A 185 -16.94 -23.37 -14.88
C ARG A 185 -18.24 -23.25 -15.66
N ALA A 186 -18.90 -24.36 -15.96
CA ALA A 186 -20.17 -24.37 -16.70
C ALA A 186 -21.27 -23.56 -16.01
N HIS A 187 -21.29 -23.53 -14.67
CA HIS A 187 -22.25 -22.73 -13.91
C HIS A 187 -21.98 -21.21 -13.95
N ARG A 188 -20.71 -20.79 -14.09
CA ARG A 188 -20.33 -19.36 -14.09
C ARG A 188 -20.28 -18.72 -15.48
N MET A 189 -20.13 -19.52 -16.53
CA MET A 189 -20.09 -19.04 -17.92
C MET A 189 -21.34 -18.24 -18.37
N PRO A 190 -22.59 -18.60 -17.96
CA PRO A 190 -23.79 -17.86 -18.34
C PRO A 190 -24.13 -16.70 -17.39
N MET A 191 -23.29 -16.39 -16.40
CA MET A 191 -23.54 -15.28 -15.47
C MET A 191 -23.21 -13.93 -16.14
N GLU A 192 -24.10 -12.96 -15.97
CA GLU A 192 -23.93 -11.55 -16.37
C GLU A 192 -23.02 -10.77 -15.40
#